data_AF-A0A4S0WAQ9-F1
#
_entry.id   AF-A0A4S0WAQ9-F1
#
_cell.length_a   1.000
_cell.length_b   1.000
_cell.length_c   1.000
_cell.angle_alpha   90.00
_cell.angle_beta   90.00
_cell.angle_gamma   90.00
#
_symmetry.space_group_name_H-M   'P 1'
#
loop_
_entity.id
_entity.type
_entity.pdbx_description
1 polymer ?
#
loop_
_entity_poly.entity_id
_entity_poly.type
_entity_poly.pdbx_seq_one_letter_code
_entity_poly.pdbx_strand_id
1 'polypeptide(L)'
;MLAFVIFAFPALAQECTPVVALKRHAVDELHVATDNVFVVKGHAEALKYMAEVGAEATPSDSSPKGLFVVEGVAIAYVGIIEENDCVRYSMAVPLPIHAQALAKVMKGA
;
A
#
# COMPACT_ATOMS: atom_id res chain seq x y z
N MET A 1 -26.09 1.15 -2.72
CA MET A 1 -24.79 1.60 -2.19
C MET A 1 -24.15 0.37 -1.55
N LEU A 2 -23.28 -0.33 -2.28
CA LEU A 2 -22.62 -1.54 -1.76
C LEU A 2 -21.50 -1.07 -0.82
N ALA A 3 -21.73 -1.19 0.47
CA ALA A 3 -20.69 -1.03 1.49
C ALA A 3 -19.68 -2.17 1.30
N PHE A 4 -18.55 -1.89 0.65
CA PHE A 4 -17.42 -2.80 0.66
C PHE A 4 -16.80 -2.71 2.04
N VAL A 5 -17.10 -3.72 2.86
CA VAL A 5 -16.45 -3.94 4.14
C VAL A 5 -14.95 -4.00 3.90
N ILE A 6 -14.23 -3.07 4.54
CA ILE A 6 -12.77 -3.12 4.69
C ILE A 6 -12.48 -4.44 5.41
N PHE A 7 -12.07 -5.47 4.68
CA PHE A 7 -11.51 -6.67 5.31
C PHE A 7 -10.13 -6.30 5.84
N ALA A 8 -10.11 -5.67 7.01
CA ALA A 8 -8.95 -5.66 7.88
C ALA A 8 -8.73 -7.10 8.33
N PHE A 9 -7.82 -7.81 7.66
CA PHE A 9 -7.25 -9.01 8.25
C PHE A 9 -6.69 -8.61 9.63
N PRO A 10 -6.92 -9.40 10.69
CA PRO A 10 -6.46 -9.04 12.02
C PRO A 10 -4.95 -8.82 11.97
N ALA A 11 -4.52 -7.60 12.27
CA ALA A 11 -3.11 -7.25 12.37
C ALA A 11 -2.50 -8.06 13.50
N LEU A 12 -1.72 -9.08 13.17
CA LEU A 12 -0.76 -9.67 14.09
C LEU A 12 0.22 -8.54 14.45
N ALA A 13 0.12 -7.99 15.66
CA ALA A 13 0.98 -6.99 16.31
C ALA A 13 1.97 -6.25 15.38
N GLN A 14 1.59 -5.07 14.86
CA GLN A 14 2.38 -4.33 13.87
C GLN A 14 3.45 -3.44 14.55
N GLU A 15 4.61 -4.01 14.86
CA GLU A 15 5.83 -3.22 14.90
C GLU A 15 6.12 -2.68 13.49
N CYS A 16 6.58 -1.42 13.41
CA CYS A 16 7.07 -0.76 12.20
C CYS A 16 8.02 -1.69 11.44
N THR A 17 7.53 -2.31 10.35
CA THR A 17 8.29 -3.36 9.64
C THR A 17 9.07 -2.75 8.48
N PRO A 18 10.40 -2.91 8.41
CA PRO A 18 11.20 -2.31 7.36
C PRO A 18 10.76 -2.76 5.96
N VAL A 19 10.68 -1.82 5.01
CA VAL A 19 10.31 -2.10 3.61
C VAL A 19 11.21 -3.18 2.98
N VAL A 20 12.49 -3.20 3.34
CA VAL A 20 13.45 -4.22 2.87
C VAL A 20 13.05 -5.62 3.35
N ALA A 21 12.61 -5.76 4.59
CA ALA A 21 12.17 -7.05 5.13
C ALA A 21 10.87 -7.51 4.46
N LEU A 22 9.93 -6.59 4.20
CA LEU A 22 8.69 -6.88 3.48
C LEU A 22 8.94 -7.28 2.03
N LYS A 23 9.85 -6.60 1.33
CA LYS A 23 10.24 -6.97 -0.03
C LYS A 23 10.83 -8.37 -0.08
N ARG A 24 11.73 -8.69 0.85
CA ARG A 24 12.33 -10.03 0.97
C ARG A 24 11.25 -11.08 1.21
N HIS A 25 10.35 -10.84 2.16
CA HIS A 25 9.26 -11.76 2.47
C HIS A 25 8.35 -11.99 1.25
N ALA A 26 7.97 -10.93 0.53
CA ALA A 26 7.12 -11.03 -0.65
C ALA A 26 7.76 -11.83 -1.79
N VAL A 27 9.04 -11.59 -2.08
CA VAL A 27 9.74 -12.27 -3.18
C VAL A 27 10.17 -13.69 -2.80
N ASP A 28 10.79 -13.86 -1.64
CA ASP A 28 11.48 -15.10 -1.28
C ASP A 28 10.53 -16.12 -0.62
N GLU A 29 9.57 -15.67 0.18
CA GLU A 29 8.67 -16.56 0.91
C GLU A 29 7.32 -16.72 0.20
N LEU A 30 6.74 -15.62 -0.28
CA LEU A 30 5.46 -15.63 -0.99
C LEU A 30 5.60 -15.85 -2.51
N HIS A 31 6.84 -15.90 -3.03
CA HIS A 31 7.13 -16.16 -4.44
C HIS A 31 6.46 -15.17 -5.40
N VAL A 32 6.27 -13.92 -4.98
CA VAL A 32 5.74 -12.86 -5.85
C VAL A 32 6.84 -12.43 -6.82
N ALA A 33 6.49 -12.28 -8.10
CA ALA A 33 7.41 -11.77 -9.11
C ALA A 33 7.94 -10.39 -8.70
N THR A 34 9.24 -10.15 -8.86
CA THR A 34 9.88 -8.91 -8.40
C THR A 34 9.27 -7.65 -9.02
N ASP A 35 8.80 -7.73 -10.26
CA ASP A 35 8.15 -6.61 -10.97
C ASP A 35 6.80 -6.21 -10.35
N ASN A 36 6.18 -7.11 -9.58
CA ASN A 36 4.93 -6.84 -8.87
C ASN A 36 5.18 -6.25 -7.46
N VAL A 37 6.43 -6.00 -7.07
CA VAL A 37 6.80 -5.45 -5.76
C VAL A 37 7.55 -4.14 -5.94
N PHE A 38 6.91 -3.01 -5.66
CA PHE A 38 7.49 -1.69 -5.89
C PHE A 38 7.13 -0.66 -4.82
N VAL A 39 7.78 0.50 -4.89
CA VAL A 39 7.61 1.61 -3.94
C VAL A 39 7.23 2.86 -4.72
N VAL A 40 6.16 3.52 -4.26
CA VAL A 40 5.80 4.87 -4.66
C VAL A 40 6.34 5.81 -3.60
N LYS A 41 7.27 6.70 -3.95
CA LYS A 41 7.84 7.65 -2.99
C LYS A 41 7.06 8.95 -2.99
N GLY A 42 7.00 9.57 -1.82
CA GLY A 42 6.50 10.93 -1.64
C GLY A 42 5.19 10.99 -0.87
N HIS A 43 5.11 11.98 0.02
CA HIS A 43 3.95 12.22 0.87
C HIS A 43 2.71 12.60 0.02
N ALA A 44 2.89 13.49 -0.95
CA ALA A 44 1.80 13.95 -1.81
C ALA A 44 1.23 12.81 -2.67
N GLU A 45 2.10 11.96 -3.19
CA GLU A 45 1.78 10.78 -4.00
C GLU A 45 1.04 9.75 -3.16
N ALA A 46 1.48 9.50 -1.93
CA ALA A 46 0.80 8.62 -0.99
C ALA A 46 -0.61 9.14 -0.65
N LEU A 47 -0.73 10.43 -0.30
CA LEU A 47 -2.03 11.05 -0.01
C LEU A 47 -2.97 11.00 -1.23
N LYS A 48 -2.45 11.33 -2.42
CA LYS A 48 -3.21 11.28 -3.67
C LYS A 48 -3.70 9.87 -3.97
N TYR A 49 -2.84 8.87 -3.86
CA TYR A 49 -3.24 7.47 -4.04
C TYR A 49 -4.35 7.07 -3.07
N MET A 50 -4.20 7.38 -1.77
CA MET A 50 -5.19 7.02 -0.74
C MET A 50 -6.55 7.67 -1.00
N ALA A 51 -6.56 8.93 -1.44
CA ALA A 51 -7.79 9.61 -1.85
C ALA A 51 -8.45 8.93 -3.07
N GLU A 52 -7.65 8.53 -4.06
CA GLU A 52 -8.15 7.90 -5.29
C GLU A 52 -8.73 6.50 -5.08
N VAL A 53 -8.19 5.73 -4.13
CA VAL A 53 -8.75 4.41 -3.78
C VAL A 53 -9.92 4.49 -2.81
N GLY A 54 -10.30 5.69 -2.38
CA GLY A 54 -11.40 5.91 -1.45
C GLY A 54 -11.12 5.37 -0.05
N ALA A 55 -9.85 5.30 0.36
CA ALA A 55 -9.51 4.94 1.73
C ALA A 55 -10.08 6.01 2.68
N GLU A 56 -10.79 5.58 3.74
CA GLU A 56 -11.09 6.48 4.85
C GLU A 56 -9.77 7.07 5.36
N ALA A 57 -9.80 8.34 5.74
CA ALA A 57 -8.62 9.17 5.97
C ALA A 57 -7.50 8.39 6.69
N THR A 58 -6.25 8.59 6.23
CA THR A 58 -5.05 8.05 6.87
C THR A 58 -5.18 8.10 8.39
N PRO A 59 -4.79 7.05 9.14
CA PRO A 59 -4.82 7.08 10.60
C PRO A 59 -4.23 8.40 11.10
N SER A 60 -4.87 9.05 12.06
CA SER A 60 -4.51 10.43 12.46
C SER A 60 -3.09 10.56 13.04
N ASP A 61 -2.47 9.44 13.40
CA ASP A 61 -1.10 9.32 13.89
C ASP A 61 -0.11 8.84 12.81
N SER A 62 -0.53 8.75 11.56
CA SER A 62 0.27 8.39 10.39
C SER A 62 0.88 9.63 9.73
N SER A 63 2.14 9.53 9.34
CA SER A 63 2.88 10.53 8.57
C SER A 63 3.43 9.89 7.29
N PRO A 64 2.57 9.67 6.27
CA PRO A 64 2.93 8.88 5.10
C PRO A 64 4.08 9.54 4.33
N LYS A 65 5.14 8.79 4.03
CA LYS A 65 6.28 9.18 3.20
C LYS A 65 6.28 8.50 1.83
N GLY A 66 5.39 7.55 1.63
CA GLY A 66 5.25 6.79 0.40
C GLY A 66 4.34 5.59 0.59
N LEU A 67 4.37 4.70 -0.39
CA LEU A 67 3.63 3.45 -0.40
C LEU A 67 4.54 2.30 -0.80
N PHE A 68 4.36 1.17 -0.14
CA PHE A 68 4.90 -0.12 -0.55
C PHE A 68 3.77 -0.90 -1.20
N VAL A 69 3.97 -1.41 -2.42
CA VAL A 69 2.92 -2.08 -3.19
C VAL A 69 3.38 -3.49 -3.53
N VAL A 70 2.48 -4.45 -3.34
CA VAL A 70 2.59 -5.83 -3.82
C VAL A 70 1.35 -6.14 -4.65
N GLU A 71 1.51 -6.20 -5.97
CA GLU A 71 0.43 -6.55 -6.90
C GLU A 71 0.21 -8.06 -6.97
N GLY A 72 -1.00 -8.49 -6.62
CA GLY A 72 -1.49 -9.85 -6.87
C GLY A 72 -2.38 -9.91 -8.11
N VAL A 73 -3.08 -11.03 -8.28
CA VAL A 73 -3.93 -11.28 -9.46
C VAL A 73 -5.23 -10.46 -9.44
N ALA A 74 -5.85 -10.31 -8.26
CA ALA A 74 -7.13 -9.63 -8.10
C ALA A 74 -7.06 -8.41 -7.18
N ILE A 75 -6.02 -8.35 -6.34
CA ILE A 75 -5.86 -7.38 -5.27
C ILE A 75 -4.40 -6.92 -5.25
N ALA A 76 -4.17 -5.63 -5.04
CA ALA A 76 -2.89 -5.08 -4.65
C ALA A 76 -2.88 -4.87 -3.13
N TYR A 77 -1.84 -5.36 -2.46
CA TYR A 77 -1.57 -5.02 -1.07
C TYR A 77 -0.74 -3.75 -1.03
N VAL A 78 -1.24 -2.73 -0.33
CA VAL A 78 -0.61 -1.42 -0.26
C VAL A 78 -0.31 -1.09 1.19
N GLY A 79 0.98 -1.05 1.52
CA GLY A 79 1.50 -0.56 2.78
C GLY A 79 1.76 0.94 2.73
N ILE A 80 1.43 1.65 3.80
CA ILE A 80 1.81 3.05 4.02
C ILE A 80 3.21 3.07 4.61
N ILE A 81 4.15 3.72 3.91
CA ILE A 81 5.51 3.91 4.39
C ILE A 81 5.52 5.11 5.34
N GLU A 82 6.00 4.90 6.56
CA GLU A 82 6.17 5.90 7.61
C GLU A 82 7.63 6.39 7.67
N GLU A 83 7.96 7.18 8.69
CA GLU A 83 9.35 7.52 9.01
C GLU A 83 10.21 6.27 9.25
N ASN A 84 11.50 6.34 8.88
CA ASN A 84 12.46 5.22 8.92
C ASN A 84 12.21 4.07 7.92
N ASP A 85 11.52 4.33 6.79
CA ASP A 85 11.30 3.37 5.70
C ASP A 85 10.65 2.06 6.18
N CYS A 86 9.61 2.17 7.00
CA CYS A 86 8.85 1.05 7.49
C CYS A 86 7.36 1.15 7.16
N VAL A 87 6.68 0.02 7.13
CA VAL A 87 5.24 -0.05 6.97
C VAL A 87 4.60 -0.43 8.30
N ARG A 88 3.70 0.44 8.76
CA ARG A 88 2.88 0.19 9.96
C ARG A 88 1.41 -0.04 9.60
N TYR A 89 0.95 0.46 8.46
CA TYR A 89 -0.44 0.33 8.04
C TYR A 89 -0.49 -0.26 6.64
N SER A 90 -1.47 -1.11 6.37
CA SER A 90 -1.66 -1.69 5.04
C SER A 90 -3.12 -1.89 4.70
N MET A 91 -3.42 -1.89 3.41
CA MET A 91 -4.76 -2.10 2.87
C MET A 91 -4.72 -3.07 1.68
N ALA A 92 -5.82 -3.75 1.45
CA ALA A 92 -6.05 -4.56 0.25
C ALA A 92 -6.94 -3.76 -0.71
N VAL A 93 -6.44 -3.47 -1.92
CA VAL A 93 -7.15 -2.67 -2.93
C VAL A 93 -7.45 -3.57 -4.14
N PRO A 94 -8.70 -3.65 -4.63
CA PRO A 94 -9.00 -4.34 -5.88
C PRO A 94 -8.13 -3.82 -7.03
N LEU A 95 -7.53 -4.73 -7.81
CA LEU A 95 -6.54 -4.37 -8.84
C LEU A 95 -7.04 -3.32 -9.86
N PRO A 96 -8.32 -3.34 -10.32
CA PRO A 96 -8.83 -2.29 -11.21
C PRO A 96 -8.83 -0.88 -10.57
N ILE A 97 -9.07 -0.80 -9.25
CA ILE A 97 -9.06 0.46 -8.50
C ILE A 97 -7.61 0.90 -8.29
N HIS A 98 -6.73 -0.03 -7.90
CA HIS A 98 -5.29 0.21 -7.77
C HIS A 98 -4.69 0.79 -9.06
N ALA A 99 -4.92 0.12 -10.20
CA ALA A 99 -4.37 0.53 -11.49
C ALA A 99 -4.84 1.94 -11.92
N GLN A 100 -6.11 2.27 -11.67
CA GLN A 100 -6.64 3.61 -11.94
C GLN A 100 -6.00 4.67 -11.04
N ALA A 101 -5.88 4.41 -9.74
CA ALA A 101 -5.25 5.32 -8.79
C ALA A 101 -3.78 5.54 -9.14
N LEU A 102 -3.03 4.46 -9.41
CA LEU A 102 -1.61 4.51 -9.76
C LEU A 102 -1.39 5.32 -11.05
N ALA A 103 -2.19 5.09 -12.08
CA ALA A 103 -2.11 5.84 -13.33
C ALA A 103 -2.32 7.34 -13.13
N LYS A 104 -3.20 7.75 -12.21
CA LYS A 104 -3.41 9.17 -11.87
C LYS A 104 -2.27 9.77 -11.07
N VAL A 105 -1.67 8.99 -10.16
CA VAL A 105 -0.48 9.42 -9.40
C VAL A 105 0.68 9.64 -10.37
N MET A 106 0.98 8.68 -11.25
CA MET A 106 2.10 8.74 -12.18
C MET A 106 1.98 9.80 -13.28
N LYS A 107 0.76 10.22 -13.65
CA LYS A 107 0.53 11.28 -14.66
C LYS A 107 0.66 12.71 -14.11
N GLY A 108 0.79 12.88 -12.79
CA GLY A 108 0.79 14.19 -12.14
C GLY A 108 2.06 14.49 -11.35
N ALA A 109 3.16 13.79 -11.63
CA ALA A 109 4.51 14.04 -11.13
C ALA A 109 5.37 14.72 -12.20
#